data_AF-A0A383C2J3-F1
#
_entry.id   AF-A0A383C2J3-F1
#
_cell.length_a   1.000
_cell.length_b   1.000
_cell.length_c   1.000
_cell.angle_alpha   90.00
_cell.angle_beta   90.00
_cell.angle_gamma   90.00
#
_symmetry.space_group_name_H-M   'P 1'
#
loop_
_entity.id
_entity.type
_entity.pdbx_description
1 polymer ?
#
loop_
_entity_poly.entity_id
_entity_poly.type
_entity_poly.pdbx_seq_one_letter_code
_entity_poly.pdbx_strand_id
1 'polypeptide(L)'
;MPPLLISRAWVGEVQAKLPEMPGTRYERFQDEYGLSEYDTSLLMTAKSIADFFEDALKARNLDGDALSKRAKALANLVNSELTRLMNQSGVDITESKV
;
A
#
# COMPACT_ATOMS: atom_id res chain seq x y z
N MET A 1 0.59 -39.78 -6.39
CA MET A 1 1.17 -38.56 -5.78
C MET A 1 0.86 -38.61 -4.28
N PRO A 2 1.84 -38.44 -3.37
CA PRO A 2 1.58 -38.44 -1.93
C PRO A 2 0.84 -37.15 -1.50
N PRO A 3 0.01 -37.19 -0.45
CA PRO A 3 -0.78 -36.04 -0.02
C PRO A 3 0.12 -34.99 0.66
N LEU A 4 -0.02 -33.73 0.26
CA LEU A 4 0.62 -32.58 0.91
C LEU A 4 -0.02 -32.38 2.29
N LEU A 5 0.60 -32.91 3.36
CA LEU A 5 0.21 -32.63 4.73
C LEU A 5 0.73 -31.25 5.14
N ILE A 6 -0.12 -30.24 5.00
CA ILE A 6 0.15 -28.90 5.53
C ILE A 6 -0.03 -28.96 7.06
N SER A 7 1.07 -28.98 7.81
CA SER A 7 1.03 -28.98 9.28
C SER A 7 0.66 -27.59 9.81
N ARG A 8 -0.14 -27.51 10.88
CA ARG A 8 -0.52 -26.22 11.50
C ARG A 8 0.69 -25.37 11.95
N ALA A 9 1.81 -26.01 12.26
CA ALA A 9 3.06 -25.33 12.60
C ALA A 9 3.65 -24.55 11.40
N TRP A 10 3.59 -25.12 10.19
CA TRP A 10 4.02 -24.44 8.97
C TRP A 10 3.09 -23.29 8.59
N VAL A 11 1.78 -23.42 8.82
CA VAL A 11 0.82 -22.31 8.67
C VAL A 11 1.15 -21.16 9.62
N GLY A 12 1.54 -21.45 10.86
CA GLY A 12 1.94 -20.45 11.85
C GLY A 12 3.24 -19.71 11.48
N GLU A 13 4.24 -20.43 10.96
CA GLU A 13 5.48 -19.80 10.47
C GLU A 13 5.26 -18.95 9.22
N VAL A 14 4.37 -19.37 8.32
CA VAL A 14 3.99 -18.58 7.14
C VAL A 14 3.16 -17.36 7.56
N GLN A 15 2.25 -17.49 8.53
CA GLN A 15 1.50 -16.35 9.11
C GLN A 15 2.40 -15.33 9.80
N ALA A 16 3.44 -15.78 10.52
CA ALA A 16 4.40 -14.88 11.15
C ALA A 16 5.32 -14.15 10.15
N LYS A 17 5.47 -14.70 8.94
CA LYS A 17 6.23 -14.11 7.82
C LYS A 17 5.35 -13.35 6.83
N LEU A 18 4.03 -13.48 6.94
CA LEU A 18 3.07 -12.73 6.15
C LEU A 18 3.16 -11.26 6.60
N PRO A 19 3.55 -10.33 5.71
CA PRO A 19 3.40 -8.91 6.00
C PRO A 19 1.94 -8.61 6.35
N GLU A 20 1.69 -7.44 6.95
CA GLU A 20 0.34 -6.91 7.15
C GLU A 20 -0.53 -7.21 5.92
N MET A 21 -1.67 -7.87 6.13
CA MET A 21 -2.53 -8.26 5.01
C MET A 21 -2.92 -7.01 4.21
N PRO A 22 -2.92 -7.07 2.86
CA PRO A 22 -3.22 -5.91 2.04
C PRO A 22 -4.53 -5.21 2.41
N GLY A 23 -5.56 -5.98 2.78
CA GLY A 23 -6.85 -5.43 3.23
C GLY A 23 -6.76 -4.67 4.56
N THR A 24 -6.03 -5.19 5.54
CA THR A 24 -5.83 -4.51 6.83
C THR A 24 -5.04 -3.21 6.65
N ARG A 25 -4.03 -3.22 5.78
CA ARG A 25 -3.26 -2.02 5.43
C ARG A 25 -4.15 -0.97 4.73
N TYR A 26 -5.02 -1.43 3.83
CA TYR A 26 -5.95 -0.58 3.09
C TYR A 26 -6.96 0.13 4.01
N GLU A 27 -7.56 -0.62 4.94
CA GLU A 27 -8.45 -0.06 5.97
C GLU A 27 -7.70 0.95 6.85
N ARG A 28 -6.49 0.61 7.31
CA ARG A 28 -5.67 1.51 8.12
C ARG A 28 -5.33 2.81 7.39
N PHE A 29 -5.02 2.77 6.11
CA PHE A 29 -4.72 3.99 5.33
C PHE A 29 -5.93 4.93 5.23
N GLN A 30 -7.14 4.38 5.20
CA GLN A 30 -8.35 5.20 5.23
C GLN A 30 -8.64 5.72 6.64
N ASP A 31 -8.57 4.86 7.66
CA ASP A 31 -8.96 5.20 9.03
C ASP A 31 -7.93 6.10 9.73
N GLU A 32 -6.64 5.79 9.60
CA GLU A 32 -5.55 6.49 10.30
C GLU A 32 -5.09 7.75 9.54
N TYR A 33 -5.04 7.66 8.20
CA TYR A 33 -4.53 8.74 7.37
C TYR A 33 -5.64 9.55 6.66
N GLY A 34 -6.88 9.07 6.68
CA GLY A 34 -8.01 9.76 6.03
C GLY A 34 -7.87 9.81 4.52
N LEU A 35 -7.17 8.84 3.91
CA LEU A 35 -6.99 8.77 2.46
C LEU A 35 -8.29 8.34 1.78
N SER A 36 -8.49 8.80 0.54
CA SER A 36 -9.61 8.32 -0.27
C SER A 36 -9.37 6.87 -0.72
N GLU A 37 -10.43 6.15 -1.06
CA GLU A 37 -10.34 4.81 -1.67
C GLU A 37 -9.48 4.82 -2.94
N TYR A 38 -9.58 5.89 -3.75
CA TYR A 38 -8.78 6.07 -4.94
C TYR A 38 -7.28 6.19 -4.62
N ASP A 39 -6.90 7.09 -3.71
CA ASP A 39 -5.51 7.29 -3.31
C ASP A 39 -4.93 6.04 -2.66
N THR A 40 -5.73 5.38 -1.83
CA THR A 40 -5.31 4.15 -1.13
C THR A 40 -5.07 3.03 -2.13
N SER A 41 -5.97 2.85 -3.10
CA SER A 41 -5.80 1.85 -4.16
C SER A 41 -4.55 2.11 -4.99
N LEU A 42 -4.26 3.38 -5.30
CA LEU A 42 -3.09 3.76 -6.08
C LEU A 42 -1.78 3.51 -5.33
N LEU A 43 -1.72 3.84 -4.05
CA LEU A 43 -0.55 3.54 -3.19
C LEU A 43 -0.34 2.04 -2.98
N MET A 44 -1.42 1.25 -3.02
CA MET A 44 -1.41 -0.20 -2.84
C MET A 44 -1.17 -0.99 -4.14
N THR A 45 -0.96 -0.31 -5.28
CA THR A 45 -0.63 -0.96 -6.57
C THR A 45 0.64 -1.80 -6.53
N ALA A 46 1.62 -1.41 -5.72
CA ALA A 46 2.81 -2.21 -5.45
C ALA A 46 3.24 -2.07 -3.98
N LYS A 47 3.69 -3.17 -3.39
CA LYS A 47 4.19 -3.19 -2.00
C LYS A 47 5.28 -2.14 -1.76
N SER A 48 6.19 -1.95 -2.73
CA SER A 48 7.27 -0.96 -2.64
C SER A 48 6.76 0.48 -2.58
N ILE A 49 5.65 0.80 -3.25
CA ILE A 49 5.04 2.13 -3.21
C ILE A 49 4.41 2.37 -1.84
N ALA A 50 3.65 1.39 -1.33
CA ALA A 50 3.05 1.47 -0.01
C ALA A 50 4.13 1.62 1.09
N ASP A 51 5.18 0.81 1.05
CA ASP A 51 6.28 0.88 2.03
C ASP A 51 7.01 2.23 1.96
N PHE A 52 7.30 2.75 0.76
CA PHE A 52 7.91 4.07 0.58
C PHE A 52 7.05 5.19 1.17
N PHE A 53 5.73 5.14 0.94
CA PHE A 53 4.79 6.11 1.48
C PHE A 53 4.80 6.11 3.02
N GLU A 54 4.76 4.93 3.64
CA GLU A 54 4.82 4.81 5.10
C GLU A 54 6.15 5.29 5.67
N ASP A 55 7.26 4.96 5.03
CA ASP A 55 8.58 5.39 5.47
C ASP A 55 8.74 6.93 5.34
N ALA A 56 8.20 7.52 4.28
CA ALA A 56 8.16 8.97 4.10
C ALA A 56 7.26 9.68 5.14
N LEU A 57 6.22 9.01 5.62
CA LEU A 57 5.40 9.49 6.74
C LEU A 57 6.15 9.42 8.07
N LYS A 58 6.80 8.28 8.37
CA LYS A 58 7.59 8.08 9.59
C LYS A 58 8.79 9.04 9.72
N ALA A 59 9.27 9.59 8.61
CA ALA A 59 10.36 10.58 8.62
C ALA A 59 10.04 11.85 9.43
N ARG A 60 8.76 12.12 9.74
CA ARG A 60 8.36 13.15 10.70
C ARG A 60 7.38 12.58 11.70
N ASN A 61 7.70 12.71 12.99
CA ASN A 61 6.79 12.38 14.08
C ASN A 61 5.64 13.40 14.10
N LEU A 62 4.57 13.10 13.38
CA LEU A 62 3.36 13.89 13.27
C LEU A 62 2.20 13.04 13.78
N ASP A 63 1.29 13.65 14.54
CA ASP A 63 0.13 12.97 15.10
C ASP A 63 -1.17 13.72 14.75
N GLY A 64 -2.29 13.00 14.73
CA GLY A 64 -3.62 13.55 14.53
C GLY A 64 -3.82 14.22 13.16
N ASP A 65 -4.43 15.40 13.15
CA ASP A 65 -4.78 16.13 11.90
C ASP A 65 -3.55 16.51 11.06
N ALA A 66 -2.40 16.75 11.70
CA ALA A 66 -1.15 17.02 10.99
C ALA A 66 -0.64 15.80 10.22
N LEU A 67 -0.81 14.60 10.77
CA LEU A 67 -0.48 13.33 10.13
C LEU A 67 -1.37 13.11 8.91
N SER A 68 -2.69 13.23 9.05
CA SER A 68 -3.63 13.06 7.93
C SER A 68 -3.36 14.04 6.78
N LYS A 69 -3.11 15.32 7.10
CA LYS A 69 -2.75 16.33 6.08
C LYS A 69 -1.46 16.00 5.35
N ARG A 70 -0.44 15.55 6.09
CA ARG A 70 0.84 15.10 5.52
C ARG A 70 0.65 13.88 4.63
N ALA A 71 -0.12 12.90 5.08
CA ALA A 71 -0.43 11.69 4.33
C ALA A 71 -1.14 12.00 3.02
N LYS A 72 -2.16 12.86 3.04
CA LYS A 72 -2.84 13.33 1.82
C LYS A 72 -1.89 14.04 0.86
N ALA A 73 -1.03 14.93 1.37
CA ALA A 73 -0.05 15.63 0.55
C ALA A 73 0.97 14.67 -0.09
N LEU A 74 1.45 13.68 0.67
CA LEU A 74 2.36 12.65 0.17
C LEU A 74 1.67 11.72 -0.84
N ALA A 75 0.43 11.31 -0.59
CA ALA A 75 -0.35 10.50 -1.52
C ALA A 75 -0.53 11.24 -2.85
N ASN A 76 -0.93 12.51 -2.81
CA ASN A 76 -1.04 13.35 -4.01
C ASN A 76 0.28 13.48 -4.77
N LEU A 77 1.40 13.65 -4.05
CA LEU A 77 2.72 13.73 -4.66
C LEU A 77 3.08 12.43 -5.38
N VAL A 78 2.93 11.29 -4.69
CA VAL A 78 3.20 9.94 -5.25
C VAL A 78 2.32 9.70 -6.48
N ASN A 79 1.03 10.02 -6.39
CA ASN A 79 0.09 9.88 -7.49
C ASN A 79 0.48 10.75 -8.68
N SER A 80 0.86 12.00 -8.46
CA SER A 80 1.32 12.89 -9.53
C SER A 80 2.58 12.38 -10.24
N GLU A 81 3.55 11.84 -9.49
CA GLU A 81 4.77 11.25 -10.05
C GLU A 81 4.49 9.94 -10.78
N LEU A 82 3.59 9.11 -10.25
CA LEU A 82 3.15 7.89 -10.91
C LEU A 82 2.46 8.21 -12.23
N THR A 83 1.50 9.14 -12.24
CA THR A 83 0.86 9.61 -13.48
C THR A 83 1.87 10.20 -14.46
N ARG A 84 2.86 10.97 -13.98
CA ARG A 84 3.93 11.49 -14.84
C ARG A 84 4.77 10.39 -15.47
N LEU A 85 5.15 9.37 -14.69
CA LEU A 85 5.89 8.21 -15.18
C LEU A 85 5.07 7.40 -16.19
N MET A 86 3.79 7.18 -15.94
CA MET A 86 2.87 6.50 -16.87
C MET A 86 2.73 7.26 -18.19
N ASN A 87 2.57 8.58 -18.12
CA ASN A 87 2.50 9.43 -19.30
C ASN A 87 3.82 9.45 -20.09
N GLN A 88 4.98 9.34 -19.41
CA GLN A 88 6.30 9.28 -20.06
C GLN A 88 6.61 7.90 -20.65
N SER A 89 6.11 6.82 -20.05
CA SER A 89 6.30 5.46 -20.56
C SER A 89 5.29 5.07 -21.65
N GLY A 90 4.26 5.88 -21.88
CA GLY A 90 3.25 5.65 -22.91
C GLY A 90 2.32 4.48 -22.62
N VAL A 91 2.21 4.06 -21.36
CA VAL A 91 1.38 2.92 -20.93
C VAL A 91 0.04 3.42 -20.40
N ASP A 92 -1.02 3.17 -21.17
CA ASP A 92 -2.41 3.46 -20.84
C ASP A 92 -2.95 2.47 -19.78
N ILE A 93 -3.80 2.94 -18.87
CA ILE A 93 -4.29 2.20 -17.68
C ILE A 93 -5.25 1.03 -18.01
N THR A 94 -5.46 0.73 -19.29
CA THR A 94 -6.50 -0.21 -19.75
C THR A 94 -6.07 -1.67 -19.85
N GLU A 95 -4.84 -2.04 -19.47
CA GLU A 95 -4.38 -3.45 -19.51
C GLU A 95 -4.25 -4.17 -18.17
N SER A 96 -4.61 -3.58 -17.03
CA SER A 96 -4.72 -4.35 -15.78
C SER A 96 -6.15 -4.83 -15.55
N LYS A 97 -6.59 -5.76 -16.40
CA LYS A 97 -7.57 -6.77 -15.96
C LYS A 97 -6.79 -7.82 -15.17
N VAL A 98 -7.06 -7.89 -13.86
CA VAL A 98 -7.41 -9.08 -13.04
C VAL A 98 -7.33 -8.67 -11.58
#